data_AF-A0A0W0VVR8-F1
#
_entry.id   AF-A0A0W0VVR8-F1
#
_cell.length_a   1.000
_cell.length_b   1.000
_cell.length_c   1.000
_cell.angle_alpha   90.00
_cell.angle_beta   90.00
_cell.angle_gamma   90.00
#
_symmetry.space_group_name_H-M   'P 1'
#
loop_
_entity.id
_entity.type
_entity.pdbx_description
1 polymer ?
#
loop_
_entity_poly.entity_id
_entity_poly.type
_entity_poly.pdbx_seq_one_letter_code
_entity_poly.pdbx_strand_id
1 'polypeptide(L)'
;MKQIILAFCLLSFFFVSLSSKAQISTCPDPNTTSLKWGVIPEPWVLNPYSAHRPQGDKNTRFVRSNIVVAGTGRGVVCSYENSVGIYSIWWPVPVKIPARTDYNWIEIYGGYVCTQSLSDCQFSVAS
;
A
#
# COMPACT_ATOMS: atom_id res chain seq x y z
N MET A 1 14.90 3.44 -46.51
CA MET A 1 15.34 2.40 -45.54
C MET A 1 15.79 2.97 -44.19
N LYS A 2 16.80 3.87 -44.10
CA LYS A 2 17.26 4.44 -42.80
C LYS A 2 16.14 5.07 -41.95
N GLN A 3 15.25 5.85 -42.56
CA GLN A 3 14.10 6.48 -41.89
C GLN A 3 13.11 5.45 -41.29
N ILE A 4 12.92 4.31 -41.96
CA ILE A 4 12.01 3.25 -41.53
C ILE A 4 12.60 2.49 -40.33
N ILE A 5 13.92 2.24 -40.34
CA ILE A 5 14.64 1.60 -39.23
C ILE A 5 14.62 2.51 -37.98
N LEU A 6 14.84 3.82 -38.17
CA LEU A 6 14.76 4.81 -37.09
C LEU A 6 13.36 4.88 -36.48
N ALA A 7 12.31 4.88 -37.31
CA ALA A 7 10.93 4.86 -36.84
C ALA A 7 10.60 3.59 -36.06
N PHE A 8 11.06 2.43 -36.54
CA PHE A 8 10.88 1.14 -35.84
C PHE A 8 11.60 1.11 -34.48
N CYS A 9 12.82 1.63 -34.41
CA CYS A 9 13.57 1.73 -33.15
C CYS A 9 12.88 2.65 -32.15
N LEU A 10 12.40 3.83 -32.59
CA LEU A 10 11.68 4.77 -31.73
C LEU A 10 10.35 4.21 -31.23
N LEU A 11 9.60 3.51 -32.09
CA LEU A 11 8.35 2.85 -31.69
C LEU A 11 8.61 1.76 -30.64
N SER A 12 9.66 0.95 -30.83
CA SER A 12 10.02 -0.11 -29.89
C SER A 12 10.40 0.43 -28.50
N PHE A 13 11.10 1.58 -28.44
CA PHE A 13 11.47 2.23 -27.19
C PHE A 13 10.24 2.78 -26.44
N PHE A 14 9.24 3.28 -27.18
CA PHE A 14 7.99 3.80 -26.62
C PHE A 14 7.10 2.71 -26.03
N PHE A 15 7.08 1.50 -26.63
CA PHE A 15 6.31 0.38 -26.12
C PHE A 15 6.91 -0.22 -24.83
N VAL A 16 8.22 -0.19 -24.65
CA VAL A 16 8.88 -0.71 -23.43
C VAL A 16 8.54 0.15 -22.20
N SER A 17 8.39 1.47 -22.38
CA SER A 17 8.06 2.40 -21.28
C SER A 17 6.62 2.32 -20.77
N LEU A 18 5.71 1.62 -21.47
CA LEU A 18 4.31 1.43 -21.03
C LEU A 18 4.09 0.22 -20.11
N SER A 19 5.15 -0.46 -19.72
CA SER A 19 5.05 -1.63 -18.84
C SER A 19 4.72 -1.20 -17.41
N SER A 20 3.46 -1.33 -16.99
CA SER A 20 3.04 -1.15 -15.58
C SER A 20 3.92 -2.00 -14.67
N LYS A 21 4.55 -1.37 -13.67
CA LYS A 21 5.44 -2.09 -12.74
C LYS A 21 4.65 -2.38 -11.48
N ALA A 22 4.52 -3.67 -11.18
CA ALA A 22 4.04 -4.13 -9.90
C ALA A 22 5.14 -3.93 -8.85
N GLN A 23 4.99 -2.97 -7.95
CA GLN A 23 5.92 -2.74 -6.85
C GLN A 23 5.42 -3.46 -5.59
N ILE A 24 6.29 -4.22 -4.94
CA ILE A 24 6.04 -4.77 -3.61
C ILE A 24 6.27 -3.66 -2.59
N SER A 25 5.28 -3.45 -1.72
CA SER A 25 5.27 -2.42 -0.69
C SER A 25 4.78 -3.00 0.64
N THR A 26 5.14 -2.34 1.73
CA THR A 26 4.64 -2.60 3.09
C THR A 26 3.98 -1.34 3.64
N CYS A 27 3.30 -1.49 4.76
CA CYS A 27 2.88 -0.34 5.57
C CYS A 27 4.11 0.47 6.05
N PRO A 28 4.00 1.80 6.20
CA PRO A 28 5.07 2.62 6.76
C PRO A 28 5.44 2.16 8.18
N ASP A 29 6.72 1.89 8.40
CA ASP A 29 7.19 1.50 9.72
C ASP A 29 7.16 2.71 10.67
N PRO A 30 6.44 2.62 11.82
CA PRO A 30 6.34 3.74 12.75
C PRO A 30 7.68 4.16 13.34
N ASN A 31 8.69 3.29 13.38
CA ASN A 31 9.99 3.59 13.97
C ASN A 31 10.92 4.35 13.02
N THR A 32 10.79 4.13 11.71
CA THR A 32 11.71 4.65 10.69
C THR A 32 11.11 5.79 9.88
N THR A 33 9.79 5.92 9.84
CA THR A 33 9.10 6.95 9.05
C THR A 33 8.68 8.17 9.88
N SER A 34 8.04 9.15 9.24
CA SER A 34 7.49 10.35 9.88
C SER A 34 6.34 10.05 10.85
N LEU A 35 5.81 8.82 10.86
CA LEU A 35 4.77 8.38 11.79
C LEU A 35 5.20 8.50 13.26
N LYS A 36 6.50 8.36 13.58
CA LYS A 36 7.02 8.60 14.94
C LYS A 36 6.75 10.00 15.48
N TRP A 37 6.48 10.96 14.59
CA TRP A 37 6.14 12.34 14.91
C TRP A 37 4.65 12.65 14.66
N GLY A 38 3.82 11.63 14.42
CA GLY A 38 2.40 11.79 14.11
C GLY A 38 2.13 12.36 12.71
N VAL A 39 3.13 12.39 11.84
CA VAL A 39 3.00 12.92 10.47
C VAL A 39 2.84 11.75 9.49
N ILE A 40 1.74 11.73 8.75
CA ILE A 40 1.46 10.70 7.74
C ILE A 40 2.45 10.88 6.57
N PRO A 41 3.24 9.85 6.20
CA PRO A 41 4.14 9.94 5.06
C PRO A 41 3.38 9.85 3.74
N GLU A 42 3.78 10.64 2.75
CA GLU A 42 3.30 10.46 1.37
C GLU A 42 3.64 9.03 0.87
N PRO A 43 2.80 8.41 0.03
CA PRO A 43 1.52 8.89 -0.53
C PRO A 43 0.29 8.54 0.31
N TRP A 44 0.48 8.25 1.60
CA TRP A 44 -0.60 7.85 2.49
C TRP A 44 -1.40 9.07 2.94
N VAL A 45 -2.69 8.87 3.15
CA VAL A 45 -3.60 9.87 3.69
C VAL A 45 -4.24 9.38 4.98
N LEU A 46 -4.85 10.30 5.73
CA LEU A 46 -5.65 9.92 6.89
C LEU A 46 -6.82 9.05 6.43
N ASN A 47 -7.02 7.88 7.07
CA ASN A 47 -8.22 7.11 6.83
C ASN A 47 -9.43 7.86 7.43
N PRO A 48 -10.44 8.26 6.64
CA PRO A 48 -11.61 8.98 7.16
C PRO A 48 -12.41 8.18 8.20
N TYR A 49 -12.23 6.85 8.22
CA TYR A 49 -12.89 5.94 9.17
C TYR A 49 -12.04 5.61 10.40
N SER A 50 -10.90 6.29 10.58
CA SER A 50 -10.04 6.08 11.75
C SER A 50 -10.67 6.67 13.01
N ALA A 51 -10.73 5.89 14.10
CA ALA A 51 -11.26 6.34 15.39
C ALA A 51 -10.40 7.45 16.03
N HIS A 52 -9.09 7.41 15.79
CA HIS A 52 -8.12 8.38 16.29
C HIS A 52 -7.26 8.93 15.15
N ARG A 53 -6.59 10.06 15.39
CA ARG A 53 -5.59 10.61 14.47
C ARG A 53 -4.20 10.09 14.84
N PRO A 54 -3.26 9.99 13.87
CA PRO A 54 -1.86 9.73 14.17
C PRO A 54 -1.33 10.77 15.17
N GLN A 55 -0.56 10.30 16.14
CA GLN A 55 0.12 11.13 17.12
C GLN A 55 1.57 10.66 17.24
N GLY A 56 2.48 11.58 17.54
CA GLY A 56 3.86 11.23 17.81
C GLY A 56 3.96 10.49 19.14
N ASP A 57 4.06 9.17 19.08
CA ASP A 57 4.24 8.30 20.24
C ASP A 57 5.31 7.25 19.93
N LYS A 58 6.29 7.12 20.83
CA LYS A 58 7.40 6.15 20.75
C LYS A 58 6.93 4.70 20.87
N ASN A 59 5.75 4.46 21.44
CA ASN A 59 5.17 3.13 21.60
C ASN A 59 4.23 2.75 20.44
N THR A 60 4.18 3.57 19.39
CA THR A 60 3.36 3.27 18.20
C THR A 60 3.84 1.97 17.55
N ARG A 61 2.93 1.00 17.42
CA ARG A 61 3.20 -0.30 16.77
C ARG A 61 2.23 -0.59 15.65
N PHE A 62 2.71 -1.30 14.64
CA PHE A 62 1.87 -1.87 13.60
C PHE A 62 0.92 -2.93 14.18
N VAL A 63 -0.34 -2.92 13.75
CA VAL A 63 -1.36 -3.89 14.18
C VAL A 63 -1.77 -4.80 13.02
N ARG A 64 -2.12 -4.20 11.88
CA ARG A 64 -2.60 -4.93 10.71
C ARG A 64 -2.60 -4.07 9.46
N SER A 65 -2.61 -4.75 8.31
CA SER A 65 -2.87 -4.19 7.00
C SER A 65 -4.16 -4.78 6.44
N ASN A 66 -4.94 -3.96 5.75
CA ASN A 66 -6.16 -4.36 5.06
C ASN A 66 -6.07 -3.94 3.60
N ILE A 67 -6.28 -4.87 2.66
CA ILE A 67 -6.56 -4.52 1.27
C ILE A 67 -8.07 -4.37 1.17
N VAL A 68 -8.54 -3.15 0.91
CA VAL A 68 -9.97 -2.85 0.80
C VAL A 68 -10.39 -3.00 -0.65
N VAL A 69 -11.47 -3.76 -0.87
CA VAL A 69 -12.09 -4.03 -2.17
C VAL A 69 -13.57 -3.68 -2.05
N ALA A 70 -13.89 -2.39 -2.19
CA ALA A 70 -15.25 -1.87 -2.02
C ALA A 70 -15.76 -1.28 -3.34
N GLY A 71 -16.55 -2.06 -4.08
CA GLY A 71 -17.06 -1.66 -5.40
C GLY A 71 -15.92 -1.36 -6.37
N THR A 72 -15.81 -0.11 -6.81
CA THR A 72 -14.72 0.37 -7.69
C THR A 72 -13.46 0.83 -6.91
N GLY A 73 -13.57 1.04 -5.59
CA GLY A 73 -12.47 1.52 -4.75
C GLY A 73 -11.51 0.41 -4.36
N ARG A 74 -10.21 0.67 -4.52
CA ARG A 74 -9.12 -0.19 -4.03
C ARG A 74 -8.11 0.63 -3.24
N GLY A 75 -7.48 0.00 -2.27
CA GLY A 75 -6.38 0.59 -1.54
C GLY A 75 -5.94 -0.26 -0.35
N VAL A 76 -4.95 0.25 0.36
CA VAL A 76 -4.41 -0.40 1.56
C VAL A 76 -4.67 0.49 2.76
N VAL A 77 -5.23 -0.08 3.82
CA VAL A 77 -5.36 0.57 5.12
C VAL A 77 -4.37 -0.07 6.08
N CYS A 78 -3.51 0.75 6.68
CA CYS A 78 -2.58 0.32 7.72
C CYS A 78 -3.08 0.82 9.07
N SER A 79 -3.25 -0.09 10.02
CA SER A 79 -3.68 0.23 11.38
C SER A 79 -2.49 0.14 12.34
N TYR A 80 -2.41 1.11 13.24
CA TYR A 80 -1.38 1.22 14.26
C TYR A 80 -2.04 1.46 15.61
N GLU A 81 -1.36 1.06 16.68
CA GLU A 81 -1.80 1.27 18.04
C GLU A 81 -0.75 2.09 18.79
N ASN A 82 -1.21 3.09 19.52
CA ASN A 82 -0.40 3.93 20.40
C ASN A 82 -1.13 4.16 21.74
N SER A 83 -0.62 5.05 22.59
CA SER A 83 -1.20 5.32 23.92
C SER A 83 -2.65 5.84 23.89
N VAL A 84 -3.12 6.39 22.77
CA VAL A 84 -4.49 6.90 22.60
C VAL A 84 -5.43 5.82 22.05
N GLY A 85 -4.88 4.77 21.45
CA GLY A 85 -5.62 3.65 20.90
C GLY A 85 -5.23 3.37 19.46
N ILE A 86 -6.15 2.77 18.70
CA ILE A 86 -5.90 2.40 17.30
C ILE A 86 -6.24 3.58 16.38
N TYR A 87 -5.32 3.91 15.49
CA TYR A 87 -5.55 4.77 14.35
C TYR A 87 -5.21 4.04 13.05
N SER A 88 -5.65 4.58 11.91
CA SER A 88 -5.32 4.04 10.60
C SER A 88 -5.06 5.12 9.55
N ILE A 89 -4.23 4.77 8.59
CA ILE A 89 -3.93 5.56 7.39
C ILE A 89 -4.30 4.74 6.16
N TRP A 90 -4.56 5.41 5.05
CA TRP A 90 -5.05 4.80 3.83
C TRP A 90 -4.20 5.24 2.64
N TRP A 91 -3.84 4.27 1.78
CA TRP A 91 -3.29 4.54 0.45
C TRP A 91 -4.34 4.17 -0.60
N PRO A 92 -5.02 5.15 -1.23
CA PRO A 92 -6.01 4.91 -2.27
C PRO A 92 -5.31 4.59 -3.60
N VAL A 93 -4.90 3.34 -3.77
CA VAL A 93 -4.14 2.89 -4.95
C VAL A 93 -4.65 1.55 -5.46
N PRO A 94 -4.55 1.26 -6.77
CA PRO A 94 -4.77 -0.08 -7.28
C PRO A 94 -3.78 -1.07 -6.65
N VAL A 95 -4.32 -2.11 -6.01
CA VAL A 95 -3.54 -3.20 -5.41
C VAL A 95 -3.93 -4.49 -6.08
N LYS A 96 -2.93 -5.35 -6.32
CA LYS A 96 -3.16 -6.73 -6.77
C LYS A 96 -3.87 -7.50 -5.66
N ILE A 97 -4.95 -8.18 -6.02
CA ILE A 97 -5.65 -9.07 -5.10
C ILE A 97 -4.72 -10.25 -4.73
N PRO A 98 -4.54 -10.56 -3.43
CA PRO A 98 -3.74 -11.70 -3.00
C PRO A 98 -4.23 -13.01 -3.63
N ALA A 99 -3.31 -13.92 -3.91
CA ALA A 99 -3.69 -15.26 -4.35
C ALA A 99 -4.33 -16.00 -3.17
N ARG A 100 -5.27 -16.91 -3.44
CA ARG A 100 -5.88 -17.77 -2.40
C ARG A 100 -4.87 -18.66 -1.67
N THR A 101 -3.69 -18.85 -2.24
CA THR A 101 -2.58 -19.62 -1.68
C THR A 101 -1.63 -18.77 -0.84
N ASP A 102 -1.86 -17.46 -0.73
CA ASP A 102 -1.07 -16.57 0.12
C ASP A 102 -1.58 -16.64 1.56
N TYR A 103 -0.85 -17.32 2.43
CA TYR A 103 -1.25 -17.56 3.82
C TYR A 103 -1.13 -16.32 4.73
N ASN A 104 -0.53 -15.23 4.27
CA ASN A 104 -0.45 -14.00 5.05
C ASN A 104 -1.75 -13.19 4.97
N TRP A 105 -2.52 -13.36 3.90
CA TRP A 105 -3.73 -12.58 3.61
C TRP A 105 -4.99 -13.42 3.80
N ILE A 106 -5.77 -13.07 4.81
CA ILE A 106 -7.04 -13.73 5.13
C ILE A 106 -8.16 -12.96 4.41
N GLU A 107 -8.93 -13.67 3.59
CA GLU A 107 -10.12 -13.12 2.93
C GLU A 107 -11.20 -12.78 3.98
N ILE A 108 -11.74 -11.56 3.90
CA ILE A 108 -12.81 -11.06 4.76
C ILE A 108 -13.86 -10.35 3.92
N TYR A 109 -15.02 -10.04 4.52
CA TYR A 109 -16.03 -9.23 3.84
C TYR A 109 -15.43 -7.88 3.41
N GLY A 110 -15.45 -7.59 2.11
CA GLY A 110 -14.94 -6.35 1.55
C GLY A 110 -13.42 -6.29 1.35
N GLY A 111 -12.69 -7.41 1.42
CA GLY A 111 -11.27 -7.44 1.05
C GLY A 111 -10.44 -8.50 1.76
N TYR A 112 -9.23 -8.12 2.17
CA TYR A 112 -8.25 -9.03 2.79
C TYR A 112 -7.60 -8.35 3.99
N VAL A 113 -7.18 -9.14 4.98
CA VAL A 113 -6.47 -8.66 6.16
C VAL A 113 -5.19 -9.48 6.40
N CYS A 114 -4.13 -8.79 6.79
CA CYS A 114 -2.89 -9.38 7.29
C CYS A 114 -2.58 -8.79 8.67
N THR A 115 -2.41 -9.65 9.67
CA THR A 115 -2.11 -9.28 11.07
C THR A 115 -0.71 -9.75 11.50
N GLN A 116 0.12 -10.14 10.55
CA GLN A 116 1.51 -10.58 10.78
C GLN A 116 2.44 -9.37 10.96
N SER A 117 3.75 -9.56 10.84
CA SER A 117 4.70 -8.44 10.91
C SER A 117 4.61 -7.52 9.68
N LEU A 118 5.20 -6.31 9.77
CA LEU A 118 5.31 -5.40 8.63
C LEU A 118 5.97 -6.04 7.40
N SER A 119 6.99 -6.88 7.62
CA SER A 119 7.71 -7.59 6.56
C SER A 119 6.92 -8.73 5.94
N ASP A 120 5.92 -9.27 6.63
CA ASP A 120 5.07 -10.35 6.11
C ASP A 120 3.83 -9.80 5.40
N CYS A 121 3.30 -8.67 5.87
CA CYS A 121 2.14 -8.00 5.29
C CYS A 121 2.48 -7.16 4.04
N GLN A 122 3.14 -7.81 3.08
CA GLN A 122 3.50 -7.21 1.79
C GLN A 122 2.30 -7.20 0.84
N PHE A 123 2.18 -6.14 0.06
CA PHE A 123 1.17 -6.00 -0.98
C PHE A 123 1.80 -5.46 -2.26
N SER A 124 1.19 -5.78 -3.39
CA SER A 124 1.67 -5.33 -4.69
C SER A 124 0.82 -4.20 -5.23
N VAL A 125 1.42 -3.00 -5.31
CA VAL A 125 0.81 -1.83 -5.92
C VAL A 125 0.95 -1.92 -7.43
N ALA A 126 -0.15 -1.73 -8.14
CA ALA A 126 -0.17 -1.61 -9.60
C ALA A 126 -0.10 -0.12 -9.96
N SER A 127 1.10 0.32 -10.35
CA SER A 127 1.43 1.70 -10.77
C SER A 127 1.96 1.76 -12.19
#